data_AF-A0A2V7WK09-F1
#
_entry.id   AF-A0A2V7WK09-F1
#
_cell.length_a   1.000
_cell.length_b   1.000
_cell.length_c   1.000
_cell.angle_alpha   90.00
_cell.angle_beta   90.00
_cell.angle_gamma   90.00
#
_symmetry.space_group_name_H-M   'P 1'
#
loop_
_entity.id
_entity.type
_entity.pdbx_description
1 polymer ?
#
loop_
_entity_poly.entity_id
_entity_poly.type
_entity_poly.pdbx_seq_one_letter_code
_entity_poly.pdbx_strand_id
1 'polypeptide(L)'
;MRSSKQYLTAVSLALIATAVSAAHVDLKDPRRALGREGDIRVDASLTQANISASSPLSVTYQIQNLSLAAIAFADKVSDASWDADSQTITLSLGAEIPPGSTMPRLVVIQPGEKRVFCGGAMVSVAIPPAHTPWTRVPRFVQIKVNILRNVTPFAELIAQQSQSATAPALPNDMFDRWVDSNDAVYLNPIPVRWSADRPRITAENNSGGSF
;
A
#
# COMPACT_ATOMS: atom_id res chain seq x y z
N MET A 1 -53.05 17.01 -39.16
CA MET A 1 -51.68 17.46 -39.50
C MET A 1 -51.13 18.18 -38.27
N ARG A 2 -50.32 17.49 -37.45
CA ARG A 2 -48.86 17.62 -37.31
C ARG A 2 -48.39 19.04 -36.95
N SER A 3 -47.81 19.20 -35.75
CA SER A 3 -46.44 19.72 -35.48
C SER A 3 -46.36 20.27 -34.05
N SER A 4 -46.06 19.42 -33.05
CA SER A 4 -44.76 19.33 -32.33
C SER A 4 -44.32 20.61 -31.60
N LYS A 5 -44.57 20.64 -30.29
CA LYS A 5 -43.88 21.50 -29.31
C LYS A 5 -42.42 21.04 -29.20
N GLN A 6 -41.46 21.93 -29.38
CA GLN A 6 -40.05 21.68 -29.09
C GLN A 6 -39.64 22.52 -27.88
N TYR A 7 -39.53 21.88 -26.73
CA TYR A 7 -38.81 22.42 -25.58
C TYR A 7 -37.37 21.92 -25.70
N LEU A 8 -36.44 22.83 -25.97
CA LEU A 8 -35.00 22.56 -25.90
C LEU A 8 -34.55 22.77 -24.46
N THR A 9 -34.46 21.69 -23.69
CA THR A 9 -33.83 21.67 -22.37
C THR A 9 -32.34 21.36 -22.56
N ALA A 10 -31.50 22.38 -22.47
CA ALA A 10 -30.05 22.21 -22.41
C ALA A 10 -29.64 21.80 -20.98
N VAL A 11 -29.33 20.51 -20.79
CA VAL A 11 -28.74 20.02 -19.53
C VAL A 11 -27.24 20.27 -19.60
N SER A 12 -26.77 21.30 -18.89
CA SER A 12 -25.34 21.55 -18.69
C SER A 12 -24.84 20.66 -17.55
N LEU A 13 -24.15 19.57 -17.89
CA LEU A 13 -23.39 18.75 -16.94
C LEU A 13 -22.13 19.52 -16.52
N ALA A 14 -22.23 20.24 -15.41
CA ALA A 14 -21.06 20.80 -14.73
C ALA A 14 -20.25 19.65 -14.11
N LEU A 15 -19.20 19.20 -14.80
CA LEU A 15 -18.13 18.40 -14.20
C LEU A 15 -17.37 19.28 -13.20
N ILE A 16 -17.72 19.18 -11.92
CA ILE A 16 -16.90 19.71 -10.84
C ILE A 16 -15.69 18.79 -10.72
N ALA A 17 -14.62 19.10 -11.44
CA ALA A 17 -13.32 18.50 -11.22
C ALA A 17 -12.76 19.06 -9.89
N THR A 18 -12.97 18.33 -8.79
CA THR A 18 -12.25 18.57 -7.55
C THR A 18 -10.80 18.10 -7.74
N ALA A 19 -9.93 19.03 -8.13
CA ALA A 19 -8.49 18.81 -8.11
C ALA A 19 -8.02 18.74 -6.65
N VAL A 20 -8.17 17.56 -6.03
CA VAL A 20 -7.42 17.21 -4.83
C VAL A 20 -5.96 17.18 -5.25
N SER A 21 -5.18 18.16 -4.79
CA SER A 21 -3.73 18.11 -4.89
C SER A 21 -3.24 16.93 -4.05
N ALA A 22 -3.18 15.76 -4.68
CA ALA A 22 -2.63 14.56 -4.10
C ALA A 22 -1.13 14.79 -3.85
N ALA A 23 -0.64 14.42 -2.66
CA ALA A 23 0.79 14.37 -2.38
C ALA A 23 1.49 13.57 -3.49
N HIS A 24 2.22 14.25 -4.37
CA HIS A 24 2.77 13.62 -5.55
C HIS A 24 4.03 12.83 -5.17
N VAL A 25 4.16 11.59 -5.63
CA VAL A 25 5.43 10.86 -5.52
C VAL A 25 6.46 11.60 -6.36
N ASP A 26 7.52 12.12 -5.75
CA ASP A 26 8.57 12.80 -6.50
C ASP A 26 9.28 11.79 -7.42
N LEU A 27 9.14 12.04 -8.73
CA LEU A 27 9.70 11.17 -9.78
C LEU A 27 11.22 11.25 -9.85
N LYS A 28 11.84 12.20 -9.13
CA LYS A 28 13.30 12.39 -9.09
C LYS A 28 13.94 11.84 -7.81
N ASP A 29 13.16 11.32 -6.85
CA ASP A 29 13.74 10.77 -5.61
C ASP A 29 14.53 9.47 -5.91
N PRO A 30 15.80 9.35 -5.50
CA PRO A 30 16.56 8.12 -5.65
C PRO A 30 15.97 6.91 -4.90
N ARG A 31 15.06 7.15 -3.95
CA ARG A 31 14.30 6.13 -3.22
C ARG A 31 12.98 5.76 -3.90
N ARG A 32 12.80 6.21 -5.14
CA ARG A 32 11.66 5.85 -5.96
C ARG A 32 11.79 4.41 -6.44
N ALA A 33 10.70 3.68 -6.30
CA ALA A 33 10.47 2.43 -7.00
C ALA A 33 9.29 2.54 -7.96
N LEU A 34 9.38 1.85 -9.08
CA LEU A 34 8.38 1.76 -10.12
C LEU A 34 8.12 0.28 -10.39
N GLY A 35 6.86 -0.06 -10.53
CA GLY A 35 6.38 -1.37 -10.94
C GLY A 35 5.25 -1.19 -11.95
N ARG A 36 5.15 -2.12 -12.87
CA ARG A 36 4.01 -2.19 -13.80
C ARG A 36 3.66 -3.65 -14.01
N GLU A 37 2.37 -3.94 -13.86
CA GLU A 37 1.82 -5.26 -14.15
C GLU A 37 0.62 -5.08 -15.09
N GLY A 38 0.82 -5.41 -16.37
CA GLY A 38 -0.13 -5.14 -17.45
C GLY A 38 -0.56 -3.66 -17.47
N ASP A 39 -1.84 -3.44 -17.20
CA ASP A 39 -2.50 -2.13 -17.22
C ASP A 39 -2.55 -1.44 -15.84
N ILE A 40 -1.69 -1.85 -14.91
CA ILE A 40 -1.57 -1.19 -13.61
C ILE A 40 -0.16 -0.70 -13.45
N ARG A 41 -0.02 0.59 -13.12
CA ARG A 41 1.27 1.21 -12.82
C ARG A 41 1.30 1.63 -11.36
N VAL A 42 2.40 1.31 -10.67
CA VAL A 42 2.63 1.73 -9.29
C VAL A 42 3.96 2.48 -9.21
N ASP A 43 3.91 3.69 -8.67
CA ASP A 43 5.07 4.49 -8.31
C ASP A 43 5.11 4.59 -6.78
N ALA A 44 6.26 4.35 -6.15
CA ALA A 44 6.40 4.44 -4.70
C ALA A 44 7.69 5.14 -4.30
N SER A 45 7.73 5.73 -3.12
CA SER A 45 8.94 6.26 -2.50
C SER A 45 9.00 5.85 -1.04
N LEU A 46 10.18 5.37 -0.62
CA LEU A 46 10.46 5.00 0.77
C LEU A 46 10.85 6.26 1.56
N THR A 47 10.20 6.48 2.71
CA THR A 47 10.46 7.68 3.53
C THR A 47 11.86 7.64 4.18
N GLN A 48 12.39 6.45 4.45
CA GLN A 48 13.62 6.24 5.22
C GLN A 48 14.71 5.61 4.35
N ALA A 49 15.96 6.02 4.54
CA ALA A 49 17.12 5.40 3.87
C ALA A 49 17.89 4.41 4.77
N ASN A 50 17.73 4.57 6.09
CA ASN A 50 18.36 3.73 7.10
C ASN A 50 17.27 2.89 7.77
N ILE A 51 17.56 1.61 7.96
CA ILE A 51 16.67 0.63 8.58
C ILE A 51 17.38 -0.04 9.76
N SER A 52 16.62 -0.45 10.77
CA SER A 52 17.11 -1.17 11.94
C SER A 52 16.18 -2.35 12.27
N ALA A 53 16.55 -3.16 13.27
CA ALA A 53 15.85 -4.41 13.59
C ALA A 53 14.38 -4.26 13.98
N SER A 54 13.93 -3.05 14.31
CA SER A 54 12.53 -2.75 14.65
C SER A 54 12.09 -1.40 14.10
N SER A 55 12.70 -0.94 13.00
CA SER A 55 12.30 0.33 12.37
C SER A 55 10.98 0.16 11.60
N PRO A 56 10.01 1.07 11.75
CA PRO A 56 8.84 1.09 10.87
C PRO A 56 9.29 1.41 9.44
N LEU A 57 8.92 0.58 8.46
CA LEU A 57 9.03 0.97 7.07
C LEU A 57 7.83 1.82 6.69
N SER A 58 8.05 3.01 6.15
CA SER A 58 6.97 3.89 5.68
C SER A 58 7.17 4.21 4.20
N VAL A 59 6.09 4.09 3.44
CA VAL A 59 6.07 4.26 1.99
C VAL A 59 4.89 5.14 1.58
N THR A 60 5.17 6.09 0.70
CA THR A 60 4.13 6.79 -0.07
C THR A 60 4.12 6.18 -1.45
N TYR A 61 2.95 5.74 -1.91
CA TYR A 61 2.81 5.08 -3.20
C TYR A 61 1.57 5.56 -3.92
N GLN A 62 1.60 5.39 -5.22
CA GLN A 62 0.62 5.90 -6.13
C GLN A 62 0.28 4.79 -7.11
N ILE A 63 -1.00 4.46 -7.17
CA ILE A 63 -1.55 3.45 -8.06
C ILE A 63 -2.27 4.19 -9.19
N GLN A 64 -1.90 3.88 -10.43
CA GLN A 64 -2.55 4.37 -11.63
C GLN A 64 -3.20 3.19 -12.35
N ASN A 65 -4.51 3.27 -12.55
CA ASN A 65 -5.27 2.30 -13.33
C ASN A 65 -5.24 2.72 -14.81
N LEU A 66 -4.56 1.95 -15.64
CA LEU A 66 -4.51 2.14 -17.09
C LEU A 66 -5.48 1.23 -17.83
N SER A 67 -6.23 0.38 -17.11
CA SER A 67 -7.19 -0.55 -17.70
C SER A 67 -8.52 0.15 -18.01
N LEU A 68 -9.38 -0.56 -18.76
CA LEU A 68 -10.75 -0.11 -19.06
C LEU A 68 -11.76 -0.46 -17.95
N ALA A 69 -11.34 -1.22 -16.94
CA ALA A 69 -12.19 -1.65 -15.83
C ALA A 69 -11.75 -1.02 -14.50
N ALA A 70 -12.66 -0.92 -13.54
CA ALA A 70 -12.31 -0.47 -12.20
C ALA A 70 -11.52 -1.56 -11.47
N ILE A 71 -10.49 -1.15 -10.72
CA ILE A 71 -9.70 -2.01 -9.82
C ILE A 71 -9.99 -1.62 -8.38
N ALA A 72 -9.69 -2.50 -7.42
CA ALA A 72 -9.79 -2.19 -6.00
C ALA A 72 -8.51 -2.52 -5.23
N PHE A 73 -8.23 -1.71 -4.22
CA PHE A 73 -7.10 -1.85 -3.33
C PHE A 73 -7.60 -1.95 -1.89
N ALA A 74 -7.07 -2.89 -1.10
CA ALA A 74 -7.41 -3.02 0.31
C ALA A 74 -6.57 -2.04 1.15
N ASP A 75 -7.18 -0.93 1.57
CA ASP A 75 -6.47 0.11 2.31
C ASP A 75 -6.01 -0.37 3.69
N LYS A 76 -4.81 0.08 4.10
CA LYS A 76 -4.17 -0.18 5.40
C LYS A 76 -3.80 -1.63 5.72
N VAL A 77 -3.89 -2.55 4.76
CA VAL A 77 -3.24 -3.86 4.90
C VAL A 77 -1.79 -3.73 4.46
N SER A 78 -0.89 -4.01 5.38
CA SER A 78 0.53 -4.09 5.06
C SER A 78 1.23 -5.04 6.00
N ASP A 79 2.16 -5.80 5.43
CA ASP A 79 3.03 -6.72 6.15
C ASP A 79 4.46 -6.57 5.63
N ALA A 80 5.44 -6.97 6.44
CA ALA A 80 6.82 -6.99 6.01
C ALA A 80 7.53 -8.27 6.42
N SER A 81 8.21 -8.89 5.47
CA SER A 81 9.00 -10.10 5.65
C SER A 81 10.45 -9.86 5.25
N TRP A 82 11.37 -10.58 5.89
CA TRP A 82 12.80 -10.53 5.58
C TRP A 82 13.25 -11.89 5.04
N ASP A 83 13.86 -11.86 3.86
CA ASP A 83 14.60 -12.98 3.30
C ASP A 83 16.11 -12.77 3.48
N ALA A 84 16.73 -13.69 4.23
CA ALA A 84 18.16 -13.65 4.51
C ALA A 84 19.02 -14.07 3.31
N ASP A 85 18.48 -14.84 2.36
CA ASP A 85 19.22 -15.28 1.16
C ASP A 85 19.41 -14.14 0.17
N SER A 86 18.32 -13.43 -0.17
CA SER A 86 18.39 -12.26 -1.03
C SER A 86 18.78 -10.96 -0.30
N GLN A 87 18.89 -10.99 1.02
CA GLN A 87 19.11 -9.80 1.86
C GLN A 87 18.06 -8.69 1.61
N THR A 88 16.82 -9.10 1.31
CA THR A 88 15.74 -8.21 0.90
C THR A 88 14.61 -8.26 1.92
N ILE A 89 14.12 -7.08 2.29
CA ILE A 89 12.85 -6.94 3.00
C ILE A 89 11.77 -6.75 1.95
N THR A 90 10.72 -7.57 1.99
CA THR A 90 9.53 -7.39 1.16
C THR A 90 8.47 -6.68 1.97
N LEU A 91 8.09 -5.48 1.55
CA LEU A 91 6.94 -4.75 2.09
C LEU A 91 5.73 -5.04 1.21
N SER A 92 4.83 -5.88 1.70
CA SER A 92 3.56 -6.19 1.06
C SER A 92 2.52 -5.14 1.46
N LEU A 93 1.81 -4.59 0.47
CA LEU A 93 0.75 -3.60 0.64
C LEU A 93 -0.50 -4.12 -0.05
N GLY A 94 -1.68 -3.85 0.51
CA GLY A 94 -2.95 -4.13 -0.17
C GLY A 94 -3.46 -5.55 -0.03
N ALA A 95 -4.26 -5.97 -1.02
CA ALA A 95 -5.26 -7.02 -0.96
C ALA A 95 -4.76 -8.46 -0.68
N GLU A 96 -4.23 -8.68 0.52
CA GLU A 96 -4.27 -9.97 1.19
C GLU A 96 -5.58 -10.10 1.96
N ILE A 97 -6.09 -11.33 2.06
CA ILE A 97 -7.32 -11.60 2.81
C ILE A 97 -6.95 -11.48 4.29
N PRO A 98 -7.48 -10.49 5.03
CA PRO A 98 -7.10 -10.30 6.42
C PRO A 98 -7.47 -11.55 7.24
N PRO A 99 -6.60 -11.99 8.16
CA PRO A 99 -6.97 -13.01 9.13
C PRO A 99 -7.94 -12.40 10.15
N GLY A 100 -9.23 -12.75 10.08
CA GLY A 100 -10.19 -12.42 11.13
C GLY A 100 -11.56 -11.93 10.65
N SER A 101 -12.31 -11.32 11.56
CA SER A 101 -13.72 -10.93 11.38
C SER A 101 -13.93 -9.54 10.78
N THR A 102 -12.87 -8.78 10.52
CA THR A 102 -12.97 -7.41 10.00
C THR A 102 -12.14 -7.25 8.74
N MET A 103 -12.77 -6.70 7.70
CA MET A 103 -12.17 -6.55 6.39
C MET A 103 -11.55 -5.15 6.22
N PRO A 104 -10.40 -4.99 5.54
CA PRO A 104 -9.96 -3.67 5.14
C PRO A 104 -10.97 -3.05 4.16
N ARG A 105 -11.01 -1.72 4.16
CA ARG A 105 -11.86 -1.00 3.21
C ARG A 105 -11.27 -1.12 1.82
N LEU A 106 -12.11 -1.52 0.87
CA LEU A 106 -11.77 -1.55 -0.54
C LEU A 106 -11.89 -0.13 -1.11
N VAL A 107 -10.77 0.37 -1.60
CA VAL A 107 -10.69 1.64 -2.32
C VAL A 107 -10.73 1.33 -3.80
N VAL A 108 -11.85 1.70 -4.45
CA VAL A 108 -12.03 1.56 -5.89
C VAL A 108 -11.25 2.66 -6.62
N ILE A 109 -10.50 2.27 -7.65
CA ILE A 109 -9.76 3.16 -8.55
C ILE A 109 -10.32 2.96 -9.95
N GLN A 110 -10.97 4.01 -10.46
CA GLN A 110 -11.65 3.99 -11.76
C GLN A 110 -10.66 3.91 -12.93
N PRO A 111 -11.11 3.52 -14.13
CA PRO A 111 -10.30 3.57 -15.35
C PRO A 111 -9.65 4.95 -15.56
N GLY A 112 -8.34 4.98 -15.79
CA GLY A 112 -7.56 6.21 -15.95
C GLY A 112 -7.27 6.98 -14.65
N GLU A 113 -7.87 6.58 -13.53
CA GLU A 113 -7.69 7.26 -12.24
C GLU A 113 -6.31 6.95 -11.65
N LYS A 114 -5.78 7.95 -10.95
CA LYS A 114 -4.55 7.87 -10.19
C LYS A 114 -4.84 8.24 -8.73
N ARG A 115 -4.53 7.33 -7.80
CA ARG A 115 -4.68 7.55 -6.36
C ARG A 115 -3.36 7.42 -5.63
N VAL A 116 -3.20 8.25 -4.60
CA VAL A 116 -2.04 8.24 -3.71
C VAL A 116 -2.45 7.70 -2.36
N PHE A 117 -1.58 6.87 -1.80
CA PHE A 117 -1.73 6.21 -0.54
C PHE A 117 -0.43 6.33 0.27
N CYS A 118 -0.57 6.16 1.58
CA CYS A 118 0.55 6.02 2.49
C CYS A 118 0.34 4.74 3.30
N GLY A 119 1.40 3.97 3.47
CA GLY A 119 1.36 2.71 4.21
C GLY A 119 2.69 2.42 4.86
N GLY A 120 2.72 1.36 5.66
CA GLY A 120 3.94 0.96 6.33
C GLY A 120 3.73 -0.19 7.28
N ALA A 121 4.76 -1.00 7.45
CA ALA A 121 4.75 -2.15 8.34
C ALA A 121 5.98 -2.13 9.24
N MET A 122 5.86 -2.76 10.40
CA MET A 122 6.99 -3.01 11.28
C MET A 122 7.75 -4.22 10.75
N VAL A 123 9.06 -4.05 10.57
CA VAL A 123 9.95 -5.16 10.26
C VAL A 123 10.58 -5.66 11.54
N SER A 124 10.58 -6.98 11.73
CA SER A 124 11.38 -7.64 12.75
C SER A 124 12.49 -8.44 12.08
N VAL A 125 13.73 -7.95 12.17
CA VAL A 125 14.92 -8.65 11.64
C VAL A 125 15.71 -9.20 12.82
N ALA A 126 15.65 -10.53 13.00
CA ALA A 126 16.44 -11.20 14.02
C ALA A 126 17.89 -11.38 13.56
N ILE A 127 18.77 -10.45 13.94
CA ILE A 127 20.21 -10.54 13.67
C ILE A 127 20.94 -10.95 14.96
N PRO A 128 21.89 -11.90 14.90
CA PRO A 128 22.72 -12.25 16.05
C PRO A 128 23.46 -11.02 16.61
N PRO A 129 23.61 -10.90 17.94
CA PRO A 129 24.24 -9.74 18.58
C PRO A 129 25.74 -9.60 18.27
N ALA A 130 26.39 -10.69 17.84
CA ALA A 130 27.76 -10.67 17.34
C ALA A 130 27.75 -10.43 15.82
N HIS A 131 28.06 -9.20 15.40
CA HIS A 131 28.25 -8.87 14.00
C HIS A 131 29.58 -9.44 13.51
N THR A 132 29.50 -10.45 12.64
CA THR A 132 30.64 -10.94 11.88
C THR A 132 30.60 -10.35 10.47
N PRO A 133 31.70 -10.31 9.71
CA PRO A 133 31.69 -9.90 8.31
C PRO A 133 30.72 -10.72 7.41
N TRP A 134 30.29 -11.89 7.90
CA TRP A 134 29.36 -12.80 7.21
C TRP A 134 27.91 -12.64 7.66
N THR A 135 27.65 -11.78 8.64
CA THR A 135 26.30 -11.53 9.13
C THR A 135 25.48 -10.91 8.00
N ARG A 136 24.43 -11.63 7.58
CA ARG A 136 23.53 -11.15 6.54
C ARG A 136 22.61 -10.10 7.15
N VAL A 137 22.79 -8.87 6.69
CA VAL A 137 21.93 -7.74 7.03
C VAL A 137 21.08 -7.37 5.81
N PRO A 138 19.88 -6.81 6.00
CA PRO A 138 19.10 -6.29 4.89
C PRO A 138 19.86 -5.23 4.09
N ARG A 139 19.76 -5.30 2.77
CA ARG A 139 20.39 -4.37 1.82
C ARG A 139 19.39 -3.73 0.87
N PHE A 140 18.25 -4.37 0.68
CA PHE A 140 17.21 -3.92 -0.22
C PHE A 140 15.85 -3.94 0.47
N VAL A 141 14.98 -3.01 0.05
CA VAL A 141 13.55 -3.08 0.31
C VAL A 141 12.86 -3.24 -1.05
N GLN A 142 12.09 -4.31 -1.20
CA GLN A 142 11.21 -4.51 -2.35
C GLN A 142 9.77 -4.24 -1.92
N ILE A 143 9.06 -3.42 -2.70
CA ILE A 143 7.65 -3.13 -2.44
C ILE A 143 6.81 -4.04 -3.34
N LYS A 144 5.83 -4.70 -2.76
CA LYS A 144 4.81 -5.52 -3.44
C LYS A 144 3.45 -4.90 -3.16
N VAL A 145 2.67 -4.61 -4.21
CA VAL A 145 1.31 -4.07 -4.07
C VAL A 145 0.30 -5.06 -4.64
N ASN A 146 -0.56 -5.58 -3.77
CA ASN A 146 -1.65 -6.49 -4.11
C ASN A 146 -2.92 -5.69 -4.45
N ILE A 147 -3.55 -6.01 -5.59
CA ILE A 147 -4.69 -5.28 -6.16
C ILE A 147 -5.71 -6.28 -6.70
N LEU A 148 -6.99 -5.98 -6.49
CA LEU A 148 -8.09 -6.69 -7.12
C LEU A 148 -8.38 -6.13 -8.51
N ARG A 149 -8.13 -6.93 -9.55
CA ARG A 149 -8.38 -6.55 -10.95
C ARG A 149 -9.84 -6.53 -11.33
N ASN A 150 -10.65 -7.42 -10.75
CA ASN A 150 -12.07 -7.53 -11.02
C ASN A 150 -12.88 -7.19 -9.77
N VAL A 151 -13.50 -6.01 -9.77
CA VAL A 151 -14.32 -5.54 -8.64
C VAL A 151 -15.78 -5.97 -8.73
N THR A 152 -16.24 -6.48 -9.87
CA THR A 152 -17.64 -6.83 -10.11
C THR A 152 -18.20 -7.83 -9.09
N PRO A 153 -17.49 -8.91 -8.74
CA PRO A 153 -17.96 -9.85 -7.71
C PRO A 153 -18.12 -9.20 -6.33
N PHE A 154 -17.40 -8.12 -6.06
CA PHE A 154 -17.35 -7.45 -4.75
C PHE A 154 -18.22 -6.19 -4.68
N ALA A 155 -19.06 -5.91 -5.68
CA ALA A 155 -19.82 -4.67 -5.76
C ALA A 155 -20.74 -4.46 -4.54
N GLU A 156 -21.43 -5.51 -4.09
CA GLU A 156 -22.28 -5.46 -2.90
C GLU A 156 -21.48 -5.22 -1.62
N LEU A 157 -20.34 -5.90 -1.47
CA LEU A 157 -19.42 -5.71 -0.35
C LEU A 157 -18.91 -4.26 -0.30
N ILE A 158 -18.49 -3.71 -1.43
CA ILE A 158 -18.03 -2.32 -1.55
C ILE A 158 -19.16 -1.35 -1.19
N ALA A 159 -20.38 -1.61 -1.66
CA ALA A 159 -21.55 -0.79 -1.33
C ALA A 159 -21.85 -0.82 0.17
N GLN A 160 -21.84 -2.00 0.80
CA GLN A 160 -22.02 -2.14 2.25
C GLN A 160 -20.92 -1.44 3.04
N GLN A 161 -19.66 -1.55 2.60
CA GLN A 161 -18.54 -0.83 3.21
C GLN A 161 -18.74 0.68 3.16
N SER A 162 -19.32 1.23 2.08
CA SER A 162 -19.58 2.67 1.97
C SER A 162 -20.65 3.19 2.94
N GLN A 163 -21.54 2.31 3.42
CA GLN A 163 -22.68 2.65 4.27
C GLN A 163 -22.44 2.34 5.75
N SER A 164 -21.45 1.49 6.07
CA SER A 164 -21.16 1.05 7.43
C SER A 164 -19.84 1.63 7.94
N ALA A 165 -19.79 1.97 9.23
CA ALA A 165 -18.55 2.35 9.92
C ALA A 165 -17.57 1.17 10.04
N THR A 166 -18.09 -0.05 10.16
CA THR A 166 -17.33 -1.29 10.22
C THR A 166 -17.48 -2.04 8.91
N ALA A 167 -16.37 -2.37 8.26
CA ALA A 167 -16.41 -3.13 7.02
C ALA A 167 -16.90 -4.57 7.30
N PRO A 168 -17.95 -5.04 6.59
CA PRO A 168 -18.40 -6.43 6.69
C PRO A 168 -17.27 -7.40 6.34
N ALA A 169 -17.29 -8.57 6.97
CA ALA A 169 -16.38 -9.65 6.64
C ALA A 169 -16.58 -10.14 5.21
N LEU A 170 -15.53 -10.68 4.59
CA LEU A 170 -15.63 -11.34 3.30
C LEU A 170 -16.49 -12.61 3.46
N PRO A 171 -17.57 -12.80 2.68
CA PRO A 171 -18.32 -14.04 2.67
C PRO A 171 -17.42 -15.23 2.27
N ASN A 172 -17.62 -16.40 2.90
CA ASN A 172 -16.74 -17.56 2.68
C ASN A 172 -16.73 -18.04 1.22
N ASP A 173 -17.85 -17.91 0.52
CA ASP A 173 -18.01 -18.25 -0.90
C ASP A 173 -17.32 -17.25 -1.85
N MET A 174 -16.88 -16.10 -1.34
CA MET A 174 -16.18 -15.06 -2.09
C MET A 174 -14.65 -15.17 -2.00
N PHE A 175 -14.13 -16.08 -1.17
CA PHE A 175 -12.69 -16.27 -0.99
C PHE A 175 -11.99 -16.67 -2.29
N ASP A 176 -12.50 -17.69 -2.99
CA ASP A 176 -11.90 -18.15 -4.25
C ASP A 176 -11.91 -17.03 -5.31
N ARG A 177 -13.00 -16.27 -5.38
CA ARG A 177 -13.11 -15.11 -6.27
C ARG A 177 -12.11 -14.01 -5.93
N TRP A 178 -11.80 -13.83 -4.65
CA TRP A 178 -10.80 -12.87 -4.20
C TRP A 178 -9.42 -13.31 -4.68
N VAL A 179 -9.06 -14.56 -4.43
CA VAL A 179 -7.76 -15.13 -4.84
C VAL A 179 -7.60 -15.02 -6.36
N ASP A 180 -8.61 -15.41 -7.13
CA ASP A 180 -8.60 -15.33 -8.60
C ASP A 180 -8.47 -13.89 -9.13
N SER A 181 -8.99 -12.91 -8.38
CA SER A 181 -9.00 -11.51 -8.79
C SER A 181 -7.78 -10.73 -8.28
N ASN A 182 -7.02 -11.29 -7.34
CA ASN A 182 -5.89 -10.63 -6.72
C ASN A 182 -4.63 -10.79 -7.56
N ASP A 183 -3.99 -9.68 -7.87
CA ASP A 183 -2.74 -9.63 -8.60
C ASP A 183 -1.71 -8.80 -7.84
N ALA A 184 -0.43 -9.11 -8.03
CA ALA A 184 0.68 -8.51 -7.31
C ALA A 184 1.60 -7.73 -8.26
N VAL A 185 1.71 -6.42 -8.03
CA VAL A 185 2.68 -5.57 -8.71
C VAL A 185 3.95 -5.51 -7.88
N TYR A 186 5.04 -6.06 -8.42
CA TYR A 186 6.37 -5.93 -7.82
C TYR A 186 7.07 -4.69 -8.35
N LEU A 187 7.61 -3.90 -7.44
CA LEU A 187 8.41 -2.73 -7.78
C LEU A 187 9.90 -3.10 -7.76
N ASN A 188 10.74 -2.29 -8.41
CA ASN A 188 12.18 -2.48 -8.33
C ASN A 188 12.69 -2.35 -6.88
N PRO A 189 13.67 -3.15 -6.45
CA PRO A 189 14.24 -3.03 -5.12
C PRO A 189 14.92 -1.68 -4.91
N ILE A 190 14.77 -1.11 -3.71
CA ILE A 190 15.40 0.13 -3.27
C ILE A 190 16.58 -0.23 -2.37
N PRO A 191 17.80 0.24 -2.65
CA PRO A 191 18.94 0.02 -1.76
C PRO A 191 18.77 0.81 -0.47
N VAL A 192 19.06 0.16 0.66
CA VAL A 192 18.97 0.74 2.01
C VAL A 192 20.23 0.45 2.81
N ARG A 193 20.44 1.22 3.88
CA ARG A 193 21.53 1.00 4.82
C ARG A 193 21.01 0.42 6.12
N TRP A 194 21.66 -0.64 6.57
CA TRP A 194 21.40 -1.21 7.89
C TRP A 194 22.12 -0.40 8.98
N SER A 195 21.38 0.06 9.98
CA SER A 195 21.93 0.57 11.24
C SER A 195 21.72 -0.46 12.34
N ALA A 196 22.81 -0.83 13.02
CA ALA A 196 22.78 -1.70 14.19
C ALA A 196 22.38 -0.96 15.47
N ASP A 197 21.92 0.31 15.38
CA ASP A 197 21.57 1.11 16.56
C ASP A 197 20.50 0.40 17.39
N ARG A 198 20.95 -0.12 18.54
CA ARG A 198 20.07 -0.40 19.66
C ARG A 198 19.55 0.96 20.15
N PRO A 199 18.26 1.13 20.46
CA PRO A 199 17.87 2.24 21.32
C PRO A 199 18.67 2.10 22.61
N ARG A 200 19.68 2.95 22.78
CA ARG A 200 20.41 3.08 24.03
C ARG A 200 19.38 3.65 24.99
N ILE A 201 18.73 2.80 25.78
CA ILE A 201 18.07 3.23 26.99
C ILE A 201 19.22 3.72 27.87
N THR A 202 19.50 5.01 27.79
CA THR A 202 20.28 5.70 28.80
C THR A 202 19.39 5.66 30.04
N ALA A 203 19.51 4.58 30.82
CA ALA A 203 19.18 4.65 32.23
C ALA A 203 20.18 5.67 32.79
N GLU A 204 19.75 6.94 32.86
CA GLU A 204 20.42 7.89 33.72
C GLU A 204 20.35 7.32 35.12
N ASN A 205 21.50 6.78 35.54
CA ASN A 205 21.87 6.53 36.91
C ASN A 205 21.60 7.81 37.70
N ASN A 206 20.42 7.90 38.31
CA ASN A 206 20.21 8.80 39.44
C ASN A 206 20.74 8.10 40.70
N SER A 207 22.05 7.86 40.72
CA SER A 207 22.81 7.39 41.88
C SER A 207 23.90 8.42 42.17
N GLY A 208 23.49 9.47 42.86
CA GLY A 208 24.34 10.50 43.41
C GLY A 208 23.70 11.07 44.68
N GLY A 209 23.74 10.32 45.77
CA GLY A 209 23.51 10.88 47.09
C GLY A 209 24.69 11.76 47.50
N SER A 210 24.48 12.74 48.39
CA SER A 210 24.96 12.66 49.79
C SER A 210 24.80 14.00 50.53
N PHE A 211 24.49 13.84 51.82
CA PHE A 211 24.53 14.74 52.99
C PHE A 211 23.49 15.86 53.12
#